data_AF-A0A0Q6K6W9-F1
#
_entry.id   AF-A0A0Q6K6W9-F1
#
_cell.length_a   1.000
_cell.length_b   1.000
_cell.length_c   1.000
_cell.angle_alpha   90.00
_cell.angle_beta   90.00
_cell.angle_gamma   90.00
#
_symmetry.space_group_name_H-M   'P 1'
#
loop_
_entity.id
_entity.type
_entity.pdbx_description
1 polymer ?
#
loop_
_entity_poly.entity_id
_entity_poly.type
_entity_poly.pdbx_seq_one_letter_code
_entity_poly.pdbx_strand_id
1 'polypeptide(L)'
;MMIMQGTDSMQTGRQLALTMQQEFPQQDWVDALVRASGWDRNTVEWHLQEEMAPPAAISDAAQRLLGEKRGSVDAPVGDVAPDELPFAGLPGNLGKLKAD
;
A
#
# COMPACT_ATOMS: atom_id res chain seq x y z
N MET A 1 -31.83 1.62 15.66
CA MET A 1 -30.63 2.48 15.64
C MET A 1 -29.80 2.04 14.44
N MET A 2 -30.06 2.63 13.26
CA MET A 2 -29.31 2.35 12.04
C MET A 2 -28.11 3.30 12.02
N ILE A 3 -26.91 2.75 12.15
CA ILE A 3 -25.69 3.45 11.74
C ILE A 3 -25.73 3.52 10.20
N MET A 4 -26.32 4.59 9.68
CA MET A 4 -26.08 4.98 8.29
C MET A 4 -24.57 5.18 8.15
N GLN A 5 -23.94 4.32 7.36
CA GLN A 5 -22.57 4.51 6.92
C GLN A 5 -22.55 5.76 6.03
N GLY A 6 -22.41 6.93 6.64
CA GLY A 6 -22.02 8.13 5.93
C GLY A 6 -20.55 7.96 5.56
N THR A 7 -20.24 7.90 4.27
CA THR A 7 -19.62 9.02 3.52
C THR A 7 -19.03 8.50 2.22
N ASP A 8 -19.73 8.73 1.11
CA ASP A 8 -19.10 9.04 -0.18
C ASP A 8 -18.54 10.48 -0.04
N SER A 9 -17.44 10.65 0.67
CA SER A 9 -16.86 11.97 0.93
C SER A 9 -15.36 11.83 0.95
N MET A 10 -14.71 12.56 0.05
CA MET A 10 -13.26 12.59 -0.18
C MET A 10 -12.49 12.47 1.13
N GLN A 11 -11.65 11.43 1.25
CA GLN A 11 -10.86 11.18 2.45
C GLN A 11 -10.04 12.43 2.80
N THR A 12 -10.40 13.09 3.90
CA THR A 12 -9.68 14.27 4.39
C THR A 12 -8.35 13.87 5.01
N GLY A 13 -7.42 14.81 5.13
CA GLY A 13 -6.13 14.58 5.77
C GLY A 13 -6.27 14.06 7.20
N ARG A 14 -7.22 14.62 7.97
CA ARG A 14 -7.57 14.13 9.30
C ARG A 14 -8.05 12.67 9.31
N GLN A 15 -8.93 12.30 8.40
CA GLN A 15 -9.40 10.91 8.31
C GLN A 15 -8.26 9.97 7.93
N LEU A 16 -7.39 10.40 7.00
CA LEU A 16 -6.22 9.63 6.60
C LEU A 16 -5.25 9.41 7.79
N ALA A 17 -5.00 10.45 8.59
CA ALA A 17 -4.17 10.36 9.78
C ALA A 17 -4.72 9.35 10.80
N LEU A 18 -6.04 9.36 11.04
CA LEU A 18 -6.69 8.40 11.93
C LEU A 18 -6.58 6.97 11.40
N THR A 19 -6.77 6.76 10.09
CA THR A 19 -6.59 5.44 9.47
C THR A 19 -5.15 4.95 9.63
N MET A 20 -4.16 5.81 9.35
CA MET A 20 -2.75 5.46 9.46
C MET A 20 -2.35 5.15 10.91
N GLN A 21 -2.84 5.93 11.88
CA GLN A 21 -2.59 5.68 13.30
C GLN A 21 -3.20 4.34 13.78
N GLN A 22 -4.40 3.98 13.30
CA GLN A 22 -5.02 2.70 13.63
C GLN A 22 -4.26 1.52 12.99
N GLU A 23 -3.80 1.70 11.75
CA GLU A 23 -3.13 0.63 11.03
C GLU A 23 -1.65 0.47 11.43
N PHE A 24 -0.99 1.53 11.90
CA PHE A 24 0.43 1.57 12.25
C PHE A 24 0.68 2.20 13.64
N PRO A 25 0.11 1.69 14.74
CA PRO A 25 0.20 2.32 16.06
C PRO A 25 1.62 2.33 16.67
N GLN A 26 2.54 1.52 16.15
CA GLN A 26 3.91 1.34 16.67
C GLN A 26 5.00 1.77 15.67
N GLN A 27 4.63 2.28 14.49
CA GLN A 27 5.58 2.72 13.47
C GLN A 27 5.45 4.22 13.22
N ASP A 28 6.56 4.87 12.87
CA ASP A 28 6.55 6.27 12.45
C ASP A 28 6.06 6.37 11.00
N TRP A 29 4.75 6.15 10.83
CA TRP A 29 4.09 6.18 9.53
C TRP A 29 4.12 7.59 8.90
N VAL A 30 4.38 8.64 9.70
CA VAL A 30 4.60 10.00 9.21
C VAL A 30 5.94 10.09 8.47
N ASP A 31 7.03 9.55 9.03
CA ASP A 31 8.33 9.47 8.33
C ASP A 31 8.22 8.64 7.04
N ALA A 32 7.43 7.56 7.05
CA ALA A 32 7.16 6.76 5.86
C ALA A 32 6.42 7.58 4.78
N LEU A 33 5.43 8.39 5.15
CA LEU A 33 4.72 9.29 4.25
C LEU A 33 5.62 10.38 3.69
N VAL A 34 6.49 10.96 4.51
CA VAL A 34 7.49 11.95 4.09
C VAL A 34 8.40 11.37 3.01
N ARG A 35 8.95 10.18 3.23
CA ARG A 35 9.81 9.50 2.25
C ARG A 35 9.08 9.13 0.97
N ALA A 36 7.84 8.64 1.09
CA ALA A 36 7.06 8.16 -0.05
C ALA A 36 6.47 9.30 -0.89
N SER A 37 6.05 10.40 -0.26
CA SER A 37 5.48 11.56 -0.95
C SER A 37 6.55 12.55 -1.45
N GLY A 38 7.74 12.55 -0.84
CA GLY A 38 8.82 13.51 -1.13
C GLY A 38 8.61 14.89 -0.53
N TRP A 39 7.58 15.08 0.30
CA TRP A 39 7.29 16.32 1.02
C TRP A 39 8.00 16.34 2.36
N ASP A 40 8.27 17.53 2.89
CA ASP A 40 8.81 17.67 4.23
C ASP A 40 7.76 17.30 5.30
N ARG A 41 8.28 16.88 6.47
CA ARG A 41 7.45 16.43 7.59
C ARG A 41 6.42 17.44 8.04
N ASN A 42 6.79 18.72 8.11
CA ASN A 42 5.89 19.78 8.57
C ASN A 42 4.71 19.96 7.60
N THR A 43 4.96 19.94 6.29
CA THR A 43 3.90 20.02 5.28
C THR A 43 2.97 18.81 5.32
N VAL A 44 3.52 17.61 5.49
CA VAL A 44 2.73 16.38 5.64
C VAL A 44 1.86 16.45 6.90
N GLU A 45 2.45 16.79 8.05
CA GLU A 45 1.74 16.92 9.34
C GLU A 45 0.66 18.01 9.31
N TRP A 46 0.91 19.12 8.61
CA TRP A 46 -0.09 20.16 8.40
C TRP A 46 -1.28 19.61 7.62
N HIS A 47 -1.05 18.99 6.46
CA HIS A 47 -2.12 18.42 5.65
C HIS A 47 -2.92 17.34 6.38
N LEU A 48 -2.27 16.54 7.23
CA LEU A 48 -2.92 15.50 8.03
C LEU A 48 -3.80 16.05 9.17
N GLN A 49 -3.64 17.32 9.56
CA GLN A 49 -4.48 17.96 10.57
C GLN A 49 -5.73 18.63 9.95
N GLU A 50 -5.67 18.94 8.67
CA GLU A 50 -6.73 19.66 7.97
C GLU A 50 -7.92 18.75 7.59
N GLU A 51 -9.11 19.33 7.60
CA GLU A 51 -10.36 18.69 7.13
C GLU A 51 -10.53 18.87 5.60
N MET A 52 -9.40 18.99 4.88
CA MET A 52 -9.32 19.13 3.44
C MET A 52 -8.71 17.87 2.82
N ALA A 53 -8.96 17.65 1.53
CA ALA A 53 -8.28 16.59 0.79
C ALA A 53 -6.76 16.88 0.74
N PRO A 54 -5.90 15.95 1.18
CA PRO A 54 -4.47 16.15 1.07
C PRO A 54 -4.03 16.07 -0.40
N PRO A 55 -2.86 16.63 -0.74
CA PRO A 55 -2.26 16.48 -2.06
C PRO A 55 -2.23 15.03 -2.50
N ALA A 56 -2.44 14.80 -3.80
CA ALA A 56 -2.47 13.45 -4.37
C ALA A 56 -1.23 12.63 -4.02
N ALA A 57 -0.05 13.26 -3.93
CA ALA A 57 1.19 12.60 -3.52
C ALA A 57 1.14 12.01 -2.10
N ILE A 58 0.48 12.70 -1.15
CA ILE A 58 0.31 12.22 0.23
C ILE A 58 -0.75 11.12 0.27
N SER A 59 -1.86 11.30 -0.45
CA SER A 59 -2.92 10.28 -0.57
C SER A 59 -2.41 8.98 -1.19
N ASP A 60 -1.68 9.06 -2.30
CA ASP A 60 -1.10 7.91 -3.00
C ASP A 60 -0.06 7.19 -2.12
N ALA A 61 0.84 7.94 -1.47
CA ALA A 61 1.79 7.40 -0.52
C ALA A 61 1.11 6.62 0.62
N ALA A 62 0.03 7.17 1.18
CA ALA A 62 -0.70 6.50 2.25
C ALA A 62 -1.44 5.25 1.76
N GLN A 63 -2.08 5.31 0.58
CA GLN A 63 -2.71 4.15 -0.04
C GLN A 63 -1.70 3.04 -0.33
N ARG A 64 -0.50 3.40 -0.79
CA ARG A 64 0.59 2.45 -1.00
C ARG A 64 1.03 1.78 0.29
N LEU A 65 1.26 2.53 1.36
CA LEU A 65 1.63 1.98 2.67
C LEU A 65 0.54 1.05 3.23
N LEU A 66 -0.73 1.46 3.15
CA LEU A 66 -1.86 0.63 3.54
C LEU A 66 -1.95 -0.63 2.67
N GLY A 67 -1.71 -0.50 1.36
CA GLY A 67 -1.63 -1.58 0.40
C GLY A 67 -0.49 -2.56 0.68
N GLU A 68 0.69 -2.10 1.10
CA GLU A 68 1.83 -2.96 1.47
C GLU A 68 1.53 -3.78 2.73
N LYS A 69 0.91 -3.15 3.74
CA LYS A 69 0.46 -3.85 4.96
C LYS A 69 -0.59 -4.92 4.66
N ARG A 70 -1.53 -4.63 3.75
CA ARG A 70 -2.60 -5.56 3.32
C ARG A 70 -2.10 -6.60 2.32
N GLY A 71 -1.14 -6.23 1.49
CA GLY A 71 -0.49 -7.04 0.45
C GLY A 71 0.48 -8.08 0.99
N SER A 72 0.63 -8.17 2.32
CA SER A 72 1.19 -9.35 2.97
C SER A 72 0.28 -10.60 2.84
N VAL A 73 -0.93 -10.46 2.27
CA VAL A 73 -1.84 -11.58 1.96
C VAL A 73 -2.52 -11.56 0.58
N ASP A 74 -2.26 -10.59 -0.31
CA ASP A 74 -2.83 -10.65 -1.67
C ASP A 74 -1.98 -9.86 -2.68
N ALA A 75 -1.10 -10.56 -3.39
CA ALA A 75 -0.78 -10.18 -4.75
C ALA A 75 -1.92 -10.69 -5.63
N PRO A 76 -2.73 -9.82 -6.28
CA PRO A 76 -3.50 -10.26 -7.42
C PRO A 76 -2.51 -10.56 -8.56
N VAL A 77 -2.10 -11.82 -8.59
CA VAL A 77 -1.81 -12.52 -9.84
C VAL A 77 -3.07 -12.41 -10.71
N GLY A 78 -2.91 -11.88 -11.92
CA GLY A 78 -3.94 -11.83 -12.97
C GLY A 78 -4.42 -10.40 -13.22
N ASP A 79 -4.02 -9.74 -14.30
CA ASP A 79 -4.31 -10.19 -15.66
C ASP A 79 -3.21 -9.74 -16.64
N VAL A 80 -2.34 -10.67 -17.05
CA VAL A 80 -1.81 -10.75 -18.43
C VAL A 80 -1.59 -12.22 -18.77
N ALA A 81 -2.43 -12.71 -19.69
CA ALA A 81 -2.30 -13.84 -20.61
C ALA A 81 -2.08 -15.28 -20.07
N PRO A 82 -2.95 -16.25 -20.45
CA PRO A 82 -2.81 -17.68 -20.11
C PRO A 82 -1.71 -18.43 -20.88
N ASP A 83 -0.65 -17.75 -21.37
CA ASP A 83 0.40 -18.39 -22.18
C ASP A 83 1.84 -18.17 -21.68
N GLU A 84 2.05 -17.42 -20.59
CA GLU A 84 3.40 -17.22 -20.03
C GLU A 84 3.55 -17.94 -18.68
N LEU A 85 4.01 -19.18 -18.80
CA LEU A 85 4.27 -20.13 -17.72
C LEU A 85 5.01 -19.48 -16.53
N PRO A 86 4.57 -19.71 -15.28
CA PRO A 86 5.35 -19.34 -14.11
C PRO A 86 6.59 -20.24 -14.07
N PHE A 87 7.79 -19.65 -14.00
CA PHE A 87 9.02 -20.39 -13.78
C PHE A 87 8.85 -21.24 -12.54
N ALA A 88 8.63 -22.53 -12.79
CA ALA A 88 8.48 -23.56 -11.81
C ALA A 88 9.74 -23.56 -10.93
N GLY A 89 9.53 -23.33 -9.64
CA GLY A 89 10.42 -23.87 -8.64
C GLY A 89 10.44 -25.39 -8.78
N LEU A 90 11.47 -25.92 -9.43
CA LEU A 90 11.89 -27.30 -9.30
C LEU A 90 13.35 -27.29 -8.82
N PRO A 91 13.62 -27.51 -7.52
CA PRO A 91 14.97 -27.74 -7.06
C PRO A 91 15.39 -29.18 -7.36
N GLY A 92 16.65 -29.34 -7.78
CA GLY A 92 17.45 -30.54 -7.51
C GLY A 92 17.30 -31.71 -8.50
N ASN A 93 18.38 -31.92 -9.25
CA ASN A 93 18.94 -33.21 -9.68
C ASN A 93 17.98 -34.24 -10.27
N LEU A 94 18.18 -34.61 -11.55
CA LEU A 94 18.30 -36.01 -11.99
C LEU A 94 18.57 -36.07 -13.50
N GLY A 95 19.74 -36.62 -13.81
CA GLY A 95 20.37 -36.44 -15.11
C GLY A 95 19.89 -37.35 -16.24
N LYS A 96 20.36 -36.99 -17.43
CA LYS A 96 20.79 -37.82 -18.56
C LYS A 96 21.78 -36.94 -19.34
N LEU A 97 23.11 -37.11 -19.24
CA LEU A 97 23.92 -38.04 -20.02
C LEU A 97 23.43 -38.25 -21.46
N LYS A 98 24.04 -37.53 -22.42
CA LYS A 98 24.60 -37.98 -23.72
C LYS A 98 25.66 -36.91 -24.09
N ALA A 99 26.95 -37.14 -24.33
CA ALA A 99 27.68 -38.25 -24.95
C ALA A 99 27.10 -38.66 -26.30
N ASP A 100 27.36 -37.84 -27.32
CA ASP A 100 28.09 -38.24 -28.53
C ASP A 100 28.67 -37.00 -29.22
#